data_AF-A0A946HLJ2-F1
#
_entry.id   AF-A0A946HLJ2-F1
#
_cell.length_a   1.000
_cell.length_b   1.000
_cell.length_c   1.000
_cell.angle_alpha   90.00
_cell.angle_beta   90.00
_cell.angle_gamma   90.00
#
_symmetry.space_group_name_H-M   'P 1'
#
loop_
_entity.id
_entity.type
_entity.pdbx_description
1 polymer ?
#
loop_
_entity_poly.entity_id
_entity_poly.type
_entity_poly.pdbx_seq_one_letter_code
_entity_poly.pdbx_strand_id
1 'polypeptide(L)'
;MSYRAPVTEYQFLFDHVVGLDQVSATERFGEATRDVTTAILIEAGRMCEEVMAPLQRAGDEHPAVVENGVVRCSPGYVEGYRAIAEGGWVSIAASPEYGGMGLPMAVTTAVNEMMS
;
A
#
# COMPACT_ATOMS: atom_id res chain seq x y z
N MET A 1 -4.60 12.94 -15.23
CA MET A 1 -3.84 13.59 -14.14
C MET A 1 -2.94 12.54 -13.54
N SER A 2 -1.69 12.87 -13.24
CA SER A 2 -0.81 11.96 -12.50
C SER A 2 -1.28 11.89 -11.05
N TYR A 3 -1.42 10.68 -10.51
CA TYR A 3 -1.61 10.49 -9.07
C TYR A 3 -0.38 11.04 -8.32
N ARG A 4 -0.59 11.58 -7.13
CA ARG A 4 0.48 12.04 -6.24
C ARG A 4 0.14 11.60 -4.82
N ALA A 5 1.01 10.79 -4.23
CA ALA A 5 0.81 10.21 -2.92
C ALA A 5 0.89 11.29 -1.82
N PRO A 6 -0.11 11.38 -0.91
CA PRO A 6 -0.15 12.38 0.15
C PRO A 6 0.70 11.97 1.37
N VAL A 7 1.97 11.60 1.14
CA VAL A 7 2.90 11.08 2.16
C VAL A 7 3.01 12.02 3.36
N THR A 8 3.14 13.33 3.11
CA THR A 8 3.27 14.34 4.17
C THR A 8 2.00 14.50 5.01
N GLU A 9 0.83 14.32 4.41
CA GLU A 9 -0.45 14.40 5.12
C GLU A 9 -0.62 13.19 6.04
N TYR A 10 -0.26 11.98 5.58
CA TYR A 10 -0.29 10.80 6.43
C TYR A 10 0.71 10.86 7.58
N GLN A 11 1.91 11.38 7.33
CA GLN A 11 2.88 11.59 8.39
C GLN A 11 2.35 12.58 9.44
N PHE A 12 1.73 13.67 9.00
CA PHE A 12 1.09 14.64 9.91
C PHE A 12 -0.02 13.99 10.74
N LEU A 13 -0.89 13.18 10.12
CA LEU A 13 -1.95 12.46 10.82
C LEU A 13 -1.38 11.54 11.90
N PHE A 14 -0.34 10.78 11.59
CA PHE A 14 0.33 9.87 12.54
C PHE A 14 0.99 10.63 13.71
N ASP A 15 1.68 11.73 13.41
CA ASP A 15 2.43 12.51 14.39
C ASP A 15 1.52 13.36 15.30
N HIS A 16 0.36 13.82 14.80
CA HIS A 16 -0.39 14.90 15.44
C HIS A 16 -1.88 14.66 15.67
N VAL A 17 -2.49 13.65 15.01
CA VAL A 17 -3.96 13.50 15.03
C VAL A 17 -4.40 12.17 15.63
N VAL A 18 -3.81 11.05 15.18
CA VAL A 18 -4.32 9.71 15.53
C VAL A 18 -3.59 9.04 16.69
N GLY A 19 -2.53 9.67 17.23
CA GLY A 19 -1.79 9.15 18.39
C GLY A 19 -1.09 7.82 18.11
N LEU A 20 -0.42 7.70 16.96
CA LEU A 20 0.25 6.45 16.57
C LEU A 20 1.37 6.06 17.55
N ASP A 21 1.99 7.05 18.19
CA ASP A 21 3.00 6.88 19.22
C ASP A 21 2.53 5.98 20.38
N GLN A 22 1.27 6.06 20.78
CA GLN A 22 0.69 5.22 21.82
C GLN A 22 0.63 3.75 21.40
N VAL A 23 0.41 3.50 20.11
CA VAL A 23 0.40 2.15 19.54
C VAL A 23 1.83 1.62 19.45
N SER A 24 2.76 2.44 18.94
CA SER A 24 4.17 2.10 18.82
C SER A 24 4.88 1.95 20.17
N ALA A 25 4.32 2.49 21.26
CA ALA A 25 4.85 2.27 22.62
C ALA A 25 4.54 0.87 23.18
N THR A 26 3.68 0.08 22.52
CA THR A 26 3.38 -1.29 22.94
C THR A 26 4.47 -2.26 22.49
N GLU A 27 4.67 -3.36 23.23
CA GLU A 27 5.62 -4.42 22.85
C GLU A 27 5.34 -4.97 21.44
N ARG A 28 4.06 -5.10 21.08
CA ARG A 28 3.63 -5.66 19.79
C ARG A 28 4.03 -4.79 18.59
N PHE A 29 4.05 -3.47 18.74
CA PHE A 29 4.23 -2.54 17.62
C PHE A 29 5.44 -1.63 17.79
N GLY A 30 6.39 -1.99 18.68
CA GLY A 30 7.62 -1.23 18.93
C GLY A 30 8.46 -0.93 17.69
N GLU A 31 8.36 -1.77 16.66
CA GLU A 31 9.06 -1.58 15.38
C GLU A 31 8.42 -0.53 14.48
N ALA A 32 7.18 -0.11 14.73
CA ALA A 32 6.49 0.94 13.98
C ALA A 32 6.95 2.34 14.42
N THR A 33 8.27 2.57 14.36
CA THR A 33 8.87 3.86 14.67
C THR A 33 8.51 4.88 13.59
N ARG A 34 8.65 6.17 13.93
CA ARG A 34 8.39 7.26 12.97
C ARG A 34 9.18 7.07 11.67
N ASP A 35 10.45 6.71 11.75
CA ASP A 35 11.32 6.50 10.59
C ASP A 35 10.83 5.32 9.73
N VAL A 36 10.42 4.21 10.36
CA VAL A 36 9.86 3.05 9.65
C VAL A 36 8.57 3.44 8.95
N THR A 37 7.63 4.10 9.65
CA THR A 37 6.36 4.52 9.04
C THR A 37 6.56 5.53 7.91
N THR A 38 7.51 6.46 8.04
CA THR A 38 7.86 7.41 6.97
C THR A 38 8.39 6.68 5.75
N ALA A 39 9.32 5.74 5.92
CA ALA A 39 9.88 4.96 4.83
C ALA A 39 8.81 4.12 4.10
N ILE A 40 7.90 3.51 4.86
CA ILE A 40 6.77 2.76 4.31
C ILE A 40 5.85 3.66 3.47
N LEU A 41 5.49 4.85 3.97
CA LEU A 41 4.65 5.79 3.22
C LEU A 41 5.33 6.27 1.92
N ILE A 42 6.64 6.55 1.96
CA ILE A 42 7.41 6.99 0.77
C ILE A 42 7.42 5.90 -0.29
N GLU A 43 7.80 4.67 0.07
CA GLU A 43 7.93 3.59 -0.90
C GLU A 43 6.57 3.07 -1.39
N ALA A 44 5.55 3.06 -0.53
CA ALA A 44 4.17 2.82 -0.97
C ALA A 44 3.69 3.92 -1.93
N GLY A 45 4.00 5.19 -1.64
CA GLY A 45 3.69 6.30 -2.51
C GLY A 45 4.33 6.16 -3.89
N ARG A 46 5.63 5.80 -3.94
CA ARG A 46 6.35 5.51 -5.19
C ARG A 46 5.68 4.37 -5.96
N MET A 47 5.32 3.28 -5.29
CA MET A 47 4.60 2.15 -5.91
C MET A 47 3.27 2.60 -6.55
N CYS A 48 2.52 3.46 -5.86
CA CYS A 48 1.26 3.98 -6.37
C CYS A 48 1.47 4.90 -7.58
N GLU A 49 2.45 5.79 -7.52
CA GLU A 49 2.74 6.77 -8.58
C GLU A 49 3.36 6.13 -9.84
N GLU A 50 4.36 5.26 -9.67
CA GLU A 50 5.15 4.73 -10.77
C GLU A 50 4.56 3.46 -11.38
N VAL A 51 3.79 2.68 -10.62
CA VAL A 51 3.26 1.38 -11.07
C VAL A 51 1.75 1.37 -11.15
N MET A 52 1.03 1.73 -10.08
CA MET A 52 -0.43 1.56 -10.06
C MET A 52 -1.18 2.61 -10.89
N ALA A 53 -0.86 3.89 -10.72
CA ALA A 53 -1.56 4.97 -11.39
C ALA A 53 -1.49 4.90 -12.94
N PRO A 54 -0.35 4.53 -13.57
CA PRO A 54 -0.28 4.35 -15.01
C PRO A 54 -1.23 3.26 -15.55
N LEU A 55 -1.57 2.25 -14.74
CA LEU A 55 -2.44 1.14 -15.15
C LEU A 55 -3.91 1.56 -15.20
N GLN A 56 -4.33 2.53 -14.38
CA GLN A 56 -5.76 2.85 -14.19
C GLN A 56 -6.46 3.23 -15.50
N ARG A 57 -5.87 4.13 -16.29
CA ARG A 57 -6.50 4.58 -17.55
C ARG A 57 -6.53 3.47 -18.59
N ALA A 58 -5.45 2.70 -18.71
CA ALA A 58 -5.39 1.58 -19.63
C ALA A 58 -6.40 0.49 -19.26
N GLY A 59 -6.60 0.25 -17.97
CA GLY A 59 -7.61 -0.68 -17.45
C GLY A 59 -9.05 -0.25 -17.68
N ASP A 60 -9.33 1.05 -17.54
CA ASP A 60 -10.64 1.64 -17.87
C ASP A 60 -10.97 1.50 -19.37
N GLU A 61 -9.99 1.77 -20.24
CA GLU A 61 -10.15 1.66 -21.70
C GLU A 61 -10.21 0.21 -22.20
N HIS A 62 -9.57 -0.72 -21.47
CA HIS A 62 -9.47 -2.14 -21.82
C HIS A 62 -9.91 -2.99 -20.61
N PRO A 63 -11.22 -3.08 -20.33
CA PRO A 63 -11.72 -3.77 -19.14
C PRO A 63 -11.46 -5.28 -19.22
N ALA A 64 -11.43 -5.92 -18.05
CA ALA A 64 -11.34 -7.37 -17.97
C ALA A 64 -12.52 -8.05 -18.67
N VAL A 65 -12.25 -9.18 -19.32
CA VAL A 65 -13.26 -9.96 -20.06
C VAL A 65 -13.32 -11.40 -19.57
N VAL A 66 -14.47 -12.04 -19.73
CA VAL A 66 -14.61 -13.48 -19.53
C VAL A 66 -14.58 -14.16 -20.88
N GLU A 67 -13.62 -15.05 -21.09
CA GLU A 67 -13.48 -15.85 -22.30
C GLU A 67 -13.39 -17.33 -21.95
N ASN A 68 -14.31 -18.14 -22.46
CA ASN A 68 -14.36 -19.59 -22.21
C ASN A 68 -14.32 -19.98 -20.72
N GLY A 69 -14.98 -19.18 -19.87
CA GLY A 69 -15.01 -19.38 -18.42
C GLY A 69 -13.77 -18.90 -17.66
N VAL A 70 -12.82 -18.24 -18.34
CA VAL A 70 -11.60 -17.67 -17.74
C VAL A 70 -11.66 -16.16 -17.77
N VAL A 71 -11.38 -15.50 -16.63
CA VAL A 71 -11.23 -14.04 -16.57
C VAL A 71 -9.86 -13.66 -17.14
N ARG A 72 -9.85 -12.76 -18.12
CA ARG A 72 -8.65 -12.11 -18.66
C ARG A 72 -8.56 -10.71 -18.08
N CYS A 73 -7.51 -10.47 -17.27
CA CYS A 73 -7.26 -9.17 -16.68
C CYS A 73 -6.91 -8.12 -17.74
N SER A 74 -7.17 -6.86 -17.42
CA SER A 74 -6.71 -5.73 -18.20
C SER A 74 -5.18 -5.75 -18.40
N PRO A 75 -4.66 -5.22 -19.52
CA PRO A 75 -3.22 -5.19 -19.79
C PRO A 75 -2.43 -4.56 -18.63
N GLY A 76 -1.31 -5.17 -18.24
CA GLY A 76 -0.41 -4.67 -17.20
C GLY A 76 -0.84 -4.95 -15.75
N TYR A 77 -2.10 -5.34 -15.49
CA TYR A 77 -2.57 -5.58 -14.11
C TYR A 77 -1.91 -6.81 -13.48
N VAL A 78 -1.51 -7.81 -14.26
CA VAL A 78 -0.79 -8.98 -13.73
C VAL A 78 0.59 -8.57 -13.23
N GLU A 79 1.30 -7.74 -13.99
CA GLU A 79 2.61 -7.20 -13.64
C GLU A 79 2.51 -6.22 -12.46
N GLY A 80 1.50 -5.35 -12.46
CA GLY A 80 1.22 -4.44 -11.36
C GLY A 80 0.94 -5.19 -10.06
N TYR A 81 0.07 -6.20 -10.09
CA TYR A 81 -0.22 -7.02 -8.92
C TYR A 81 1.00 -7.82 -8.45
N ARG A 82 1.83 -8.32 -9.38
CA ARG A 82 3.09 -8.98 -9.03
C ARG A 82 4.03 -8.03 -8.28
N ALA A 83 4.17 -6.79 -8.74
CA ALA A 83 4.95 -5.78 -8.02
C ALA A 83 4.37 -5.44 -6.63
N ILE A 84 3.04 -5.41 -6.49
CA ILE A 84 2.38 -5.26 -5.19
C ILE A 84 2.77 -6.42 -4.25
N ALA A 85 2.69 -7.66 -4.74
CA ALA A 85 2.99 -8.86 -3.96
C ALA A 85 4.48 -8.97 -3.60
N GLU A 86 5.39 -8.73 -4.55
CA GLU A 86 6.83 -8.79 -4.34
C GLU A 86 7.34 -7.68 -3.41
N GLY A 87 6.67 -6.53 -3.39
CA GLY A 87 6.93 -5.45 -2.43
C GLY A 87 6.39 -5.70 -1.02
N GLY A 88 5.66 -6.80 -0.79
CA GLY A 88 5.09 -7.14 0.53
C GLY A 88 3.86 -6.30 0.93
N TRP A 89 3.32 -5.49 0.01
CA TRP A 89 2.24 -4.55 0.31
C TRP A 89 0.90 -5.24 0.63
N VAL A 90 0.75 -6.51 0.25
CA VAL A 90 -0.42 -7.34 0.59
C VAL A 90 -0.48 -7.78 2.06
N SER A 91 0.62 -7.66 2.81
CA SER A 91 0.79 -8.29 4.13
C SER A 91 1.34 -7.35 5.22
N ILE A 92 1.11 -6.04 5.09
CA ILE A 92 1.62 -5.00 6.00
C ILE A 92 1.29 -5.29 7.48
N ALA A 93 0.02 -5.58 7.80
CA ALA A 93 -0.40 -5.91 9.17
C ALA A 93 -0.31 -7.41 9.51
N ALA A 94 0.07 -8.26 8.57
CA ALA A 94 0.12 -9.70 8.80
C ALA A 94 1.28 -10.06 9.75
N SER A 95 1.18 -11.22 10.41
CA SER A 95 2.20 -11.70 11.34
C SER A 95 3.54 -11.92 10.63
N PRO A 96 4.67 -11.47 11.20
CA PRO A 96 6.00 -11.81 10.71
C PRO A 96 6.27 -13.32 10.64
N GLU A 97 5.61 -14.13 11.49
CA GLU A 97 5.68 -15.60 11.44
C GLU A 97 5.30 -16.16 10.06
N TYR A 98 4.43 -15.47 9.33
CA TYR A 98 3.96 -15.85 8.00
C TYR A 98 4.48 -14.90 6.90
N GLY A 99 5.52 -14.12 7.19
CA GLY A 99 6.14 -13.19 6.24
C GLY A 99 5.44 -11.83 6.08
N GLY A 100 4.60 -11.43 7.04
CA GLY A 100 4.06 -10.07 7.10
C GLY A 100 5.02 -9.06 7.73
N MET A 101 4.71 -7.76 7.58
CA MET A 101 5.54 -6.70 8.18
C MET A 101 5.23 -6.45 9.67
N GLY A 102 4.13 -7.00 10.21
CA GLY A 102 3.75 -6.83 11.60
C GLY A 102 3.35 -5.40 12.01
N LEU A 103 3.08 -4.51 11.04
CA LEU A 103 2.82 -3.10 11.32
C LEU A 103 1.36 -2.84 11.77
N PRO A 104 1.10 -1.74 12.49
CA PRO A 104 -0.25 -1.37 12.89
C PRO A 104 -1.23 -1.21 11.73
N MET A 105 -2.52 -1.48 12.02
CA MET A 105 -3.60 -1.25 11.06
C MET A 105 -3.70 0.21 10.61
N ALA A 106 -3.28 1.18 11.42
CA ALA A 106 -3.22 2.59 11.02
C ALA A 106 -2.28 2.80 9.81
N VAL A 107 -1.10 2.17 9.81
CA VAL A 107 -0.15 2.23 8.69
C VAL A 107 -0.71 1.51 7.47
N THR A 108 -1.28 0.30 7.69
CA THR A 108 -1.94 -0.46 6.61
C THR A 108 -3.06 0.34 5.96
N THR A 109 -3.85 1.07 6.74
CA THR A 109 -4.97 1.87 6.23
C THR A 109 -4.49 3.02 5.37
N ALA A 110 -3.44 3.74 5.78
CA ALA A 110 -2.85 4.82 4.99
C ALA A 110 -2.29 4.31 3.66
N VAL A 111 -1.59 3.18 3.67
CA VAL A 111 -1.07 2.57 2.43
C VAL A 111 -2.20 2.10 1.52
N ASN A 112 -3.23 1.46 2.08
CA ASN A 112 -4.37 1.00 1.29
C ASN A 112 -5.18 2.14 0.66
N GLU A 113 -5.28 3.30 1.33
CA GLU A 113 -5.94 4.46 0.72
C GLU A 113 -5.15 4.96 -0.49
N MET A 114 -3.82 5.00 -0.41
CA MET A 114 -2.99 5.37 -1.55
C MET A 114 -3.09 4.39 -2.73
N MET A 115 -3.34 3.11 -2.42
CA MET A 115 -3.46 2.01 -3.38
C MET A 115 -4.88 1.83 -3.95
N SER A 116 -5.86 2.65 -3.53
CA SER A 116 -7.27 2.49 -3.89
C SER A 116 -7.62 3.07 -5.27
#